data_AF-A0A967S7S2-F1
#
_entry.id   AF-A0A967S7S2-F1
#
_cell.length_a   1.000
_cell.length_b   1.000
_cell.length_c   1.000
_cell.angle_alpha   90.00
_cell.angle_beta   90.00
_cell.angle_gamma   90.00
#
_symmetry.space_group_name_H-M   'P 1'
#
loop_
_entity.id
_entity.type
_entity.pdbx_description
1 polymer ?
#
loop_
_entity_poly.entity_id
_entity_poly.type
_entity_poly.pdbx_seq_one_letter_code
_entity_poly.pdbx_strand_id
1 'polypeptide(L)' 'DTGKRGVDVVLDSVGEATFTGCVRALAKGGRLVVYGATTGPNGELDLRQTFWKQLEVIGTTMSSRGEFEEVM' A
#
# COMPACT_ATOMS: atom_id res chain seq x y z
N ASP A 1 0.53 -2.00 18.43
CA ASP A 1 1.32 -3.23 18.31
C ASP A 1 0.51 -4.25 17.52
N THR A 2 1.08 -4.90 16.50
CA THR A 2 0.41 -5.90 15.65
C THR A 2 0.62 -7.34 16.13
N GLY A 3 1.25 -7.53 17.30
CA GLY A 3 1.65 -8.85 17.76
C GLY A 3 2.63 -9.53 16.81
N LYS A 4 3.46 -8.73 16.12
CA LYS A 4 4.40 -9.14 15.06
C LYS A 4 3.76 -9.75 13.80
N ARG A 5 2.44 -9.64 13.63
CA ARG A 5 1.74 -10.14 12.43
C ARG A 5 1.96 -9.26 11.20
N GLY A 6 2.15 -7.96 11.40
CA GLY A 6 2.06 -6.94 10.34
C GLY A 6 0.67 -6.35 10.20
N VAL A 7 0.49 -5.42 9.25
CA VAL A 7 -0.77 -4.70 9.00
C VAL A 7 -1.50 -5.26 7.77
N ASP A 8 -2.84 -5.24 7.78
CA ASP A 8 -3.63 -5.74 6.64
C ASP A 8 -3.58 -4.79 5.44
N VAL A 9 -3.56 -3.49 5.69
CA VAL A 9 -3.60 -2.45 4.66
C VAL A 9 -2.60 -1.34 5.00
N VAL A 10 -1.91 -0.85 3.99
CA VAL A 10 -1.13 0.40 4.05
C VAL A 10 -1.68 1.36 3.00
N LEU A 11 -1.88 2.63 3.39
CA LEU A 11 -2.19 3.73 2.49
C LEU A 11 -0.94 4.61 2.36
N ASP A 12 -0.36 4.71 1.17
CA ASP A 12 0.90 5.43 0.92
C ASP A 12 0.72 6.61 -0.04
N SER A 13 1.10 7.80 0.43
CA SER A 13 1.22 9.04 -0.34
C SER A 13 2.66 9.55 -0.47
N VAL A 14 3.59 8.94 0.26
CA VAL A 14 4.97 9.40 0.41
C VAL A 14 5.81 8.87 -0.74
N GLY A 15 5.65 7.60 -1.13
CA GLY A 15 6.36 7.00 -2.25
C GLY A 15 7.79 6.57 -1.89
N GLU A 16 8.76 7.02 -2.69
CA GLU A 16 10.15 6.50 -2.71
C GLU A 16 10.80 6.31 -1.33
N ALA A 17 10.65 7.26 -0.41
CA ALA A 17 11.29 7.20 0.90
C ALA A 17 10.74 6.09 1.83
N THR A 18 9.51 5.61 1.62
CA THR A 18 8.83 4.69 2.56
C THR A 18 8.38 3.38 1.93
N PHE A 19 8.30 3.30 0.60
CA PHE A 19 7.69 2.20 -0.14
C PHE A 19 8.14 0.81 0.33
N THR A 20 9.46 0.57 0.39
CA THR A 20 10.02 -0.72 0.83
C THR A 20 9.66 -1.06 2.28
N GLY A 21 9.60 -0.04 3.15
CA GLY A 21 9.15 -0.19 4.53
C GLY A 21 7.68 -0.57 4.62
N CYS A 22 6.82 0.09 3.83
CA CYS A 22 5.40 -0.21 3.70
C CYS A 22 5.17 -1.66 3.26
N VAL A 23 5.86 -2.12 2.21
CA VAL A 23 5.78 -3.50 1.72
C VAL A 23 6.18 -4.52 2.82
N ARG A 24 7.25 -4.24 3.57
CA ARG A 24 7.71 -5.08 4.70
C ARG A 24 6.70 -5.15 5.83
N ALA A 25 6.03 -4.03 6.15
CA ALA A 25 5.07 -3.94 7.24
C ALA A 25 3.78 -4.75 7.03
N LEU A 26 3.42 -5.07 5.78
CA LEU A 26 2.20 -5.83 5.46
C LEU A 26 2.19 -7.21 6.12
N ALA A 27 1.01 -7.71 6.48
CA ALA A 27 0.80 -9.11 6.82
C ALA A 27 0.73 -9.99 5.56
N LYS A 28 0.57 -11.31 5.71
CA LYS A 28 0.18 -12.19 4.59
C LYS A 28 -1.24 -11.81 4.13
N GLY A 29 -1.47 -11.75 2.82
CA GLY A 29 -2.70 -11.26 2.20
C GLY A 29 -2.88 -9.74 2.27
N GLY A 30 -1.83 -9.00 2.65
CA GLY A 30 -1.92 -7.56 2.87
C GLY A 30 -1.93 -6.75 1.57
N ARG A 31 -2.50 -5.54 1.63
CA ARG A 31 -2.66 -4.64 0.47
C ARG A 31 -1.94 -3.32 0.70
N LEU A 32 -1.10 -2.92 -0.26
CA LEU A 32 -0.54 -1.57 -0.33
C LEU A 32 -1.35 -0.76 -1.34
N VAL A 33 -1.98 0.32 -0.88
CA VAL A 33 -2.67 1.28 -1.75
C VAL A 33 -1.80 2.53 -1.88
N VAL A 34 -1.40 2.85 -3.11
CA VAL A 34 -0.58 4.01 -3.43
C VAL A 34 -1.46 5.05 -4.13
N TYR A 35 -1.51 6.25 -3.58
CA TYR A 35 -2.30 7.37 -4.13
C TYR A 35 -1.49 8.67 -4.28
N GLY A 36 -0.18 8.60 -4.04
CA GLY A 36 0.74 9.71 -4.22
C GLY A 36 2.19 9.25 -4.14
N ALA A 37 3.11 10.13 -4.55
CA ALA A 37 4.53 9.84 -4.65
C ALA A 37 5.36 11.08 -4.27
N THR A 38 5.06 11.66 -3.10
CA THR A 38 5.60 12.97 -2.65
C THR A 38 7.13 13.05 -2.66
N THR A 39 7.82 11.95 -2.31
CA THR A 39 9.28 11.90 -2.18
C THR A 39 9.98 11.34 -3.41
N GLY A 40 9.23 10.87 -4.40
CA GLY A 40 9.76 10.28 -5.62
C GLY A 40 8.84 9.18 -6.17
N PRO A 41 8.84 8.96 -7.49
CA PRO A 41 7.93 8.02 -8.17
C PRO A 41 8.40 6.57 -8.12
N ASN A 42 9.63 6.30 -7.64
CA ASN A 42 10.22 4.97 -7.71
C ASN A 42 9.94 4.19 -6.42
N GLY A 43 9.57 2.92 -6.55
CA GLY A 43 9.43 1.99 -5.43
C GLY A 43 10.04 0.64 -5.79
N GLU A 44 10.88 0.09 -4.91
CA GLU A 44 11.46 -1.24 -5.10
C GLU A 44 10.52 -2.31 -4.51
N LEU A 45 10.12 -3.27 -5.34
CA LEU A 45 9.23 -4.36 -4.95
C LEU A 45 9.94 -5.72 -5.10
N ASP A 46 10.19 -6.40 -3.97
CA ASP A 46 10.71 -7.78 -4.00
C ASP A 46 9.60 -8.77 -4.35
N LEU A 47 9.67 -9.34 -5.56
CA LEU A 47 8.68 -10.29 -6.06
C LEU A 47 8.54 -11.54 -5.16
N ARG A 48 9.62 -11.98 -4.50
CA ARG A 48 9.57 -13.14 -3.59
C ARG A 48 8.71 -12.85 -2.39
N GLN A 49 8.84 -11.65 -1.85
CA GLN A 49 7.99 -11.21 -0.75
C GLN A 49 6.54 -11.11 -1.21
N THR A 50 6.30 -10.55 -2.41
CA THR A 50 4.96 -10.41 -2.99
C THR A 50 4.24 -11.74 -3.12
N PHE A 51 4.85 -12.76 -3.75
CA PHE A 51 4.16 -14.03 -3.97
C PHE A 51 4.06 -14.90 -2.70
N TRP A 52 5.09 -14.91 -1.83
CA TRP A 52 5.04 -15.70 -0.59
C TRP A 52 4.06 -15.14 0.43
N LYS A 53 3.93 -13.81 0.50
CA LYS A 53 2.95 -13.15 1.37
C LYS A 53 1.62 -12.89 0.66
N GLN A 54 1.48 -13.21 -0.63
CA GLN A 54 0.27 -12.96 -1.42
C GLN A 54 -0.20 -11.50 -1.32
N LEU A 55 0.71 -10.56 -1.59
CA LEU A 55 0.45 -9.13 -1.46
C LEU A 55 -0.26 -8.57 -2.68
N GLU A 56 -1.10 -7.56 -2.46
CA GLU A 56 -1.68 -6.72 -3.52
C GLU A 56 -1.04 -5.32 -3.48
N VAL A 57 -0.76 -4.76 -4.66
CA VAL A 57 -0.32 -3.36 -4.82
C VAL A 57 -1.32 -2.67 -5.73
N ILE A 58 -1.99 -1.65 -5.22
CA ILE A 58 -3.14 -1.00 -5.85
C ILE A 58 -2.82 0.48 -6.04
N GLY A 59 -2.91 0.98 -7.27
CA GLY A 59 -2.83 2.41 -7.56
C GLY A 59 -4.21 3.06 -7.57
N THR A 60 -4.33 4.26 -7.01
CA THR A 60 -5.56 5.07 -7.10
C THR A 60 -5.23 6.57 -7.15
N THR A 61 -6.20 7.40 -7.50
CA THR A 61 -6.06 8.86 -7.52
C THR A 61 -7.27 9.58 -6.94
N MET A 62 -8.49 9.09 -7.16
CA MET A 62 -9.74 9.63 -6.62
C MET A 62 -10.77 8.49 -6.45
N SER A 63 -11.96 8.83 -5.95
CA SER A 63 -13.13 7.95 -5.91
C SER A 63 -14.06 8.14 -7.13
N SER A 64 -14.96 7.19 -7.34
CA SER A 64 -16.10 7.34 -8.25
C SER A 64 -17.11 8.37 -7.73
N ARG A 65 -18.05 8.80 -8.60
CA ARG A 65 -19.12 9.74 -8.21
C ARG A 65 -19.96 9.21 -7.05
N GLY A 66 -20.39 7.94 -7.11
CA GLY A 66 -21.23 7.35 -6.08
C GLY A 66 -20.52 7.25 -4.73
N GLU A 67 -19.26 6.82 -4.73
CA GLU A 67 -18.43 6.78 -3.50
C GLU A 67 -18.20 8.19 -2.92
N PHE A 68 -18.02 9.20 -3.78
CA PHE A 68 -17.90 10.59 -3.33
C PHE A 68 -19.20 11.11 -2.70
N GLU A 69 -20.36 10.77 -3.28
CA GLU A 69 -21.68 11.14 -2.73
C GLU A 69 -21.98 10.43 -1.41
N GLU A 70 -21.46 9.23 -1.18
CA GLU A 70 -21.66 8.47 0.05
C GLU A 70 -20.95 9.09 1.27
N VAL A 71 -19.80 9.73 1.06
CA VAL A 71 -18.93 10.23 2.16
C VAL A 71 -19.03 11.74 2.40
N MET A 72 -19.79 12.47 1.57
CA MET A 72 -20.04 13.91 1.68
C MET A 72 -21.35 14.20 2.38
#